data_AF-A0A510BCC0-F1
#
_entry.id   AF-A0A510BCC0-F1
#
_cell.length_a   1.000
_cell.length_b   1.000
_cell.length_c   1.000
_cell.angle_alpha   90.00
_cell.angle_beta   90.00
_cell.angle_gamma   90.00
#
_symmetry.space_group_name_H-M   'P 1'
#
loop_
_entity.id
_entity.type
_entity.pdbx_description
1 polymer ?
#
loop_
_entity_poly.entity_id
_entity_poly.type
_entity_poly.pdbx_seq_one_letter_code
_entity_poly.pdbx_strand_id
1 'polypeptide(L)'
;MGYIRDEMVKPILIGGIIGGVLSSIPIISCLNCCCLLYILSGAITAYLMSKEFDPSDTEYLIAGALSGGIAGVINWLLGMLINILIYGVMVPFIGEYYPTELHMEMMGAMGSSLVISMLYIPLYIIIGAIFGSIGGLLYEKLGNK
;
A
#
# COMPACT_ATOMS: atom_id res chain seq x y z
N MET A 1 20.62 18.16 -4.78
CA MET A 1 19.77 17.13 -5.43
C MET A 1 20.18 15.69 -5.08
N GLY A 2 20.82 15.42 -3.94
CA GLY A 2 21.16 14.06 -3.52
C GLY A 2 20.89 13.84 -2.03
N TYR A 3 19.62 13.65 -1.68
CA TYR A 3 19.21 13.22 -0.32
C TYR A 3 18.96 11.70 -0.25
N ILE A 4 18.90 11.03 -1.40
CA ILE A 4 18.70 9.58 -1.49
C ILE A 4 20.04 8.97 -1.89
N ARG A 5 20.64 8.20 -0.99
CA ARG A 5 21.82 7.40 -1.29
C ARG A 5 21.40 6.13 -2.00
N ASP A 6 22.27 5.58 -2.84
CA ASP A 6 22.00 4.31 -3.53
C ASP A 6 21.74 3.17 -2.52
N GLU A 7 22.36 3.26 -1.34
CA GLU A 7 22.13 2.38 -0.19
C GLU A 7 20.68 2.42 0.32
N MET A 8 19.96 3.54 0.17
CA MET A 8 18.57 3.70 0.63
C MET A 8 17.56 3.06 -0.31
N VAL A 9 17.90 2.88 -1.59
CA VAL A 9 16.93 2.43 -2.60
C VAL A 9 16.46 1.00 -2.32
N LYS A 10 17.38 0.11 -1.96
CA LYS A 10 17.05 -1.28 -1.60
C LYS A 10 16.09 -1.38 -0.42
N PRO A 11 16.37 -0.78 0.76
CA PRO A 11 15.46 -0.86 1.90
C PRO A 11 14.12 -0.20 1.62
N ILE A 12 14.09 0.91 0.87
CA ILE A 12 12.85 1.59 0.48
C ILE A 12 11.95 0.65 -0.35
N LEU A 13 12.52 -0.04 -1.35
CA LEU A 13 11.76 -1.01 -2.15
C LEU A 13 11.30 -2.20 -1.31
N ILE A 14 12.18 -2.78 -0.49
CA ILE A 14 11.85 -3.95 0.32
C ILE A 14 10.73 -3.62 1.32
N GLY A 15 10.86 -2.52 2.08
CA GLY A 15 9.85 -2.10 3.04
C GLY A 15 8.53 -1.73 2.37
N GLY A 16 8.58 -1.06 1.22
CA GLY A 16 7.39 -0.69 0.46
C GLY A 16 6.66 -1.90 -0.14
N ILE A 17 7.38 -2.87 -0.70
CA ILE A 17 6.79 -4.11 -1.24
C ILE A 17 6.15 -4.94 -0.13
N ILE A 18 6.88 -5.18 0.96
CA ILE A 18 6.34 -5.96 2.09
C ILE A 18 5.10 -5.25 2.66
N GLY A 19 5.20 -3.95 2.91
CA GLY A 19 4.09 -3.14 3.44
C GLY A 19 2.87 -3.11 2.51
N GLY A 20 3.08 -3.00 1.21
CA GLY A 20 2.01 -2.97 0.22
C GLY A 20 1.33 -4.33 0.03
N VAL A 21 2.11 -5.41 0.00
CA VAL A 21 1.57 -6.78 -0.09
C VAL A 21 0.78 -7.11 1.17
N LEU A 22 1.30 -6.82 2.36
CA LEU A 22 0.56 -7.04 3.61
C LEU A 22 -0.72 -6.19 3.68
N SER A 23 -0.67 -4.95 3.19
CA SER A 23 -1.84 -4.06 3.11
C SER A 23 -2.90 -4.58 2.14
N SER A 24 -2.50 -5.27 1.07
CA SER A 24 -3.44 -5.78 0.06
C SER A 24 -4.30 -6.95 0.55
N ILE A 25 -3.91 -7.60 1.67
CA ILE A 25 -4.62 -8.78 2.20
C ILE A 25 -5.91 -8.33 2.91
N PRO A 26 -7.10 -8.63 2.35
CA PRO A 26 -8.38 -8.14 2.89
C PRO A 26 -8.71 -8.69 4.27
N ILE A 27 -8.15 -9.85 4.64
CA ILE A 27 -8.34 -10.49 5.95
C ILE A 27 -7.73 -9.63 7.07
N ILE A 28 -6.72 -8.81 6.76
CA ILE A 28 -6.06 -7.88 7.68
C ILE A 28 -6.70 -6.47 7.59
N SER A 29 -7.73 -6.26 6.76
CA SER A 29 -8.39 -4.94 6.61
C SER A 29 -8.92 -4.33 7.91
N CYS A 30 -9.22 -5.15 8.93
CA CYS A 30 -9.59 -4.64 10.26
C CYS A 30 -8.42 -3.90 10.95
N LEU A 31 -7.17 -4.34 10.74
CA LEU A 31 -5.95 -3.62 11.18
C LEU A 31 -5.56 -2.50 10.20
N ASN A 32 -5.94 -2.62 8.93
CA ASN A 32 -5.68 -1.62 7.89
C ASN A 32 -6.55 -0.36 8.06
N CYS A 33 -7.65 -0.45 8.82
CA CYS A 33 -8.46 0.70 9.26
C CYS A 33 -7.62 1.78 9.98
N CYS A 34 -6.50 1.41 10.59
CA CYS A 34 -5.64 2.32 11.36
C CYS A 34 -4.30 2.67 10.69
N CYS A 35 -4.10 2.37 9.41
CA CYS A 35 -2.84 2.65 8.68
C CYS A 35 -1.57 2.02 9.30
N LEU A 36 -1.71 1.06 10.24
CA LEU A 36 -0.61 0.40 10.93
C LEU A 36 0.35 -0.31 9.97
N LEU A 37 -0.16 -0.85 8.86
CA LEU A 37 0.65 -1.55 7.87
C LEU A 37 1.54 -0.60 7.07
N TYR A 38 1.09 0.64 6.83
CA TYR A 38 1.92 1.70 6.25
C TYR A 38 2.97 2.20 7.26
N ILE A 39 2.62 2.30 8.54
CA ILE A 39 3.61 2.59 9.59
C ILE A 39 4.66 1.46 9.64
N LEU A 40 4.23 0.20 9.55
CA LEU A 40 5.12 -0.94 9.54
C LEU A 40 6.05 -0.93 8.32
N SER A 41 5.57 -0.53 7.13
CA SER A 41 6.41 -0.40 5.94
C SER A 41 7.55 0.60 6.15
N GLY A 42 7.23 1.75 6.76
CA GLY A 42 8.21 2.75 7.17
C GLY A 42 9.21 2.24 8.20
N ALA A 43 8.73 1.53 9.23
CA ALA A 43 9.57 0.97 10.28
C ALA A 43 10.51 -0.13 9.76
N ILE A 44 10.06 -1.00 8.86
CA ILE A 44 10.89 -2.03 8.21
C ILE A 44 11.99 -1.36 7.38
N THR A 45 11.65 -0.31 6.65
CA THR A 45 12.61 0.46 5.84
C THR A 45 13.70 1.06 6.73
N ALA A 46 13.29 1.69 7.83
CA ALA A 46 14.19 2.25 8.82
C ALA A 46 15.08 1.19 9.48
N TYR A 47 14.52 0.03 9.82
CA TYR A 47 15.27 -1.11 10.35
C TYR A 47 16.34 -1.63 9.40
N LEU A 48 16.06 -1.75 8.09
CA LEU A 48 17.10 -2.15 7.13
C LEU A 48 18.16 -1.05 6.97
N MET A 49 17.75 0.23 6.91
CA MET A 49 18.69 1.33 6.79
C MET A 49 19.66 1.40 7.98
N SER A 50 19.17 1.21 9.21
CA SER A 50 19.99 1.22 10.42
C SER A 50 21.00 0.06 10.48
N LYS A 51 20.79 -0.99 9.67
CA LYS A 51 21.73 -2.12 9.54
C LYS A 51 22.82 -1.88 8.50
N GLU A 52 22.54 -1.07 7.48
CA GLU A 52 23.51 -0.80 6.41
C GLU A 52 24.41 0.40 6.73
N PHE A 53 23.87 1.42 7.40
CA PHE A 53 24.59 2.65 7.75
C PHE A 53 23.90 3.39 8.90
N ASP A 54 24.45 4.52 9.33
CA ASP A 54 23.84 5.42 10.32
C ASP A 54 23.05 6.54 9.61
N PRO A 55 21.70 6.44 9.50
CA PRO A 55 20.88 7.40 8.78
C PRO A 55 20.54 8.60 9.68
N SER A 56 20.48 9.79 9.09
CA SER A 56 19.93 10.97 9.76
C SER A 56 18.40 10.90 9.90
N ASP A 57 17.83 11.67 10.85
CA ASP A 57 16.38 11.80 11.05
C ASP A 57 15.62 12.14 9.76
N THR A 58 16.22 12.99 8.92
CA THR A 58 15.62 13.39 7.64
C THR A 58 15.63 12.24 6.63
N GLU A 59 16.66 11.40 6.63
CA GLU A 59 16.73 10.21 5.77
C GLU A 59 15.69 9.16 6.19
N TYR A 60 15.47 8.95 7.49
CA TYR A 60 14.39 8.09 7.99
C TYR A 60 13.00 8.58 7.57
N LEU A 61 12.77 9.89 7.67
CA LEU A 61 11.51 10.50 7.25
C LEU A 61 11.26 10.30 5.74
N ILE A 62 12.25 10.62 4.91
CA ILE A 62 12.14 10.54 3.45
C ILE A 62 12.02 9.07 3.01
N ALA A 63 12.83 8.17 3.55
CA ALA A 63 12.78 6.76 3.20
C ALA A 63 11.45 6.11 3.62
N GLY A 64 10.95 6.45 4.82
CA GLY A 64 9.63 6.02 5.28
C GLY A 64 8.50 6.54 4.39
N ALA A 65 8.57 7.82 3.97
CA ALA A 65 7.59 8.39 3.06
C ALA A 65 7.60 7.70 1.68
N LEU A 66 8.78 7.44 1.13
CA LEU A 66 8.93 6.77 -0.16
C LEU A 66 8.46 5.32 -0.10
N SER A 67 8.86 4.57 0.94
CA SER A 67 8.43 3.18 1.08
C SER A 67 6.93 3.07 1.33
N GLY A 68 6.36 3.98 2.13
CA GLY A 68 4.92 4.08 2.34
C GLY A 68 4.15 4.43 1.07
N GLY A 69 4.68 5.32 0.23
CA GLY A 69 4.12 5.63 -1.08
C GLY A 69 4.12 4.41 -2.01
N ILE A 70 5.24 3.67 -2.07
CA ILE A 70 5.35 2.42 -2.83
C ILE A 70 4.35 1.38 -2.30
N ALA A 71 4.21 1.27 -0.98
CA ALA A 71 3.21 0.40 -0.36
C ALA A 71 1.78 0.76 -0.80
N GLY A 72 1.47 2.06 -0.90
CA GLY A 72 0.18 2.55 -1.39
C GLY A 72 -0.10 2.15 -2.85
N VAL A 73 0.91 2.26 -3.72
CA VAL A 73 0.80 1.83 -5.13
C VAL A 73 0.55 0.32 -5.22
N ILE A 74 1.32 -0.47 -4.47
CA ILE A 74 1.21 -1.94 -4.49
C ILE A 74 -0.12 -2.39 -3.91
N ASN A 75 -0.57 -1.78 -2.81
CA ASN A 75 -1.87 -2.03 -2.21
C ASN A 75 -3.01 -1.78 -3.21
N TRP A 76 -2.96 -0.65 -3.92
CA TRP A 76 -3.94 -0.34 -4.97
C TRP A 76 -3.89 -1.35 -6.12
N LEU A 77 -2.69 -1.67 -6.63
CA LEU A 77 -2.51 -2.57 -7.77
C LEU A 77 -3.03 -3.98 -7.46
N LEU A 78 -2.67 -4.52 -6.29
CA LEU A 78 -3.12 -5.82 -5.84
C LEU A 78 -4.61 -5.81 -5.51
N GLY A 79 -5.11 -4.75 -4.86
CA GLY A 79 -6.54 -4.57 -4.59
C GLY A 79 -7.39 -4.54 -5.86
N MET A 80 -6.91 -3.85 -6.89
CA MET A 80 -7.55 -3.82 -8.22
C MET A 80 -7.54 -5.20 -8.86
N LEU A 81 -6.39 -5.89 -8.86
CA LEU A 81 -6.26 -7.22 -9.43
C LEU A 81 -7.19 -8.24 -8.75
N ILE A 82 -7.24 -8.21 -7.41
CA ILE A 82 -8.13 -9.07 -6.62
C ILE A 82 -9.60 -8.76 -6.94
N ASN A 83 -9.99 -7.49 -7.02
CA ASN A 83 -11.36 -7.12 -7.40
C ASN A 83 -11.72 -7.62 -8.80
N ILE A 84 -10.84 -7.42 -9.80
CA ILE A 84 -11.08 -7.90 -11.17
C ILE A 84 -11.23 -9.43 -11.19
N LEU A 85 -10.40 -10.17 -10.47
CA LEU A 85 -10.50 -11.63 -10.39
C LEU A 85 -11.79 -12.07 -9.69
N ILE A 86 -12.14 -11.46 -8.56
CA ILE A 86 -13.36 -11.78 -7.81
C ILE A 86 -14.59 -11.50 -8.67
N TYR A 87 -14.72 -10.30 -9.24
CA TYR A 87 -15.88 -9.96 -10.07
C TYR A 87 -15.90 -10.75 -11.38
N GLY A 88 -14.75 -10.94 -12.04
CA GLY A 88 -14.64 -11.70 -13.28
C GLY A 88 -15.04 -13.18 -13.11
N VAL A 89 -14.84 -13.74 -11.92
CA VAL A 89 -15.31 -15.09 -11.57
C VAL A 89 -16.77 -15.07 -11.10
N MET A 90 -17.17 -14.14 -10.23
CA MET A 90 -18.53 -14.13 -9.66
C MET A 90 -19.62 -13.74 -10.66
N VAL A 91 -19.36 -12.79 -11.57
CA VAL A 91 -20.35 -12.31 -12.55
C VAL A 91 -20.91 -13.43 -13.43
N PRO A 92 -20.11 -14.34 -14.03
CA PRO A 92 -20.66 -15.45 -14.81
C PRO A 92 -21.44 -16.46 -13.94
N PHE A 93 -21.03 -16.73 -12.69
CA PHE A 93 -21.77 -17.60 -11.78
C PHE A 93 -23.15 -17.04 -11.41
N ILE A 94 -23.27 -15.73 -11.22
CA ILE A 94 -24.53 -15.06 -10.87
C ILE A 94 -25.42 -14.93 -12.11
N GLY A 95 -24.81 -14.72 -13.29
CA GLY A 95 -25.51 -14.58 -14.56
C GLY A 95 -26.28 -15.80 -15.03
N GLU A 96 -25.94 -17.00 -14.55
CA GLU A 96 -26.67 -18.24 -14.86
C GLU A 96 -27.95 -18.40 -14.04
N TYR A 97 -28.08 -17.72 -12.89
CA TYR A 97 -29.19 -17.89 -11.95
C TYR A 97 -30.13 -16.68 -11.84
N TYR A 98 -29.71 -15.50 -12.33
CA TYR A 98 -30.45 -14.23 -12.19
C TYR A 98 -30.89 -13.62 -13.55
N PRO A 99 -31.98 -12.82 -13.57
CA PRO A 99 -32.50 -12.18 -14.78
C PRO A 99 -31.49 -11.20 -15.40
N THR A 100 -31.57 -11.06 -16.73
CA THR A 100 -30.62 -10.31 -17.58
C THR A 100 -30.45 -8.84 -17.17
N GLU A 101 -31.46 -8.23 -16.54
CA GLU A 101 -31.39 -6.85 -16.04
C GLU A 101 -30.40 -6.70 -14.87
N LEU A 102 -30.40 -7.64 -13.92
CA LEU A 102 -29.46 -7.61 -12.79
C LEU A 102 -28.01 -7.83 -13.27
N HIS A 103 -27.83 -8.60 -14.33
CA HIS A 103 -26.53 -8.83 -14.95
C HIS A 103 -25.94 -7.54 -15.55
N MET A 104 -26.76 -6.75 -16.25
CA MET A 104 -26.34 -5.46 -16.80
C MET A 104 -26.03 -4.44 -15.71
N GLU A 105 -26.81 -4.42 -14.62
CA GLU A 105 -26.58 -3.53 -13.49
C GLU A 105 -25.28 -3.87 -12.74
N MET A 106 -24.99 -5.16 -12.51
CA MET A 106 -23.70 -5.60 -11.93
C MET A 106 -22.51 -5.26 -12.82
N MET A 107 -22.62 -5.45 -14.14
CA MET A 107 -21.56 -5.07 -15.08
C MET A 107 -21.31 -3.56 -15.08
N GLY A 108 -22.38 -2.75 -15.00
CA GLY A 108 -22.28 -1.30 -14.86
C GLY A 108 -21.66 -0.86 -13.53
N ALA A 109 -22.03 -1.52 -12.43
CA ALA A 109 -21.47 -1.30 -11.10
C ALA A 109 -19.98 -1.68 -11.01
N MET A 110 -19.56 -2.73 -11.72
CA MET A 110 -18.16 -3.13 -11.83
C MET A 110 -17.35 -2.12 -12.66
N GLY A 111 -17.92 -1.62 -13.76
CA GLY A 111 -17.30 -0.57 -14.56
C GLY A 111 -17.10 0.73 -13.75
N SER A 112 -18.12 1.15 -13.00
CA SER A 112 -18.03 2.35 -12.16
C SER A 112 -17.09 2.17 -10.98
N SER A 113 -17.04 1.00 -10.34
CA SER A 113 -16.11 0.73 -9.23
C SER A 113 -14.65 0.76 -9.68
N LEU A 114 -14.33 0.28 -10.89
CA LEU A 114 -12.97 0.38 -11.46
C LEU A 114 -12.55 1.84 -11.72
N VAL A 115 -13.45 2.65 -12.30
CA VAL A 115 -13.19 4.08 -12.53
C VAL A 115 -12.98 4.83 -11.22
N ILE A 116 -13.83 4.56 -10.23
CA ILE A 116 -13.70 5.12 -8.88
C ILE A 116 -12.36 4.69 -8.25
N SER A 117 -11.97 3.43 -8.40
CA SER A 117 -10.69 2.90 -7.89
C SER A 117 -9.48 3.60 -8.48
N MET A 118 -9.52 4.01 -9.75
CA MET A 118 -8.45 4.79 -10.39
C MET A 118 -8.31 6.19 -9.79
N LEU A 119 -9.43 6.80 -9.38
CA LEU A 119 -9.43 8.11 -8.73
C LEU A 119 -8.79 8.09 -7.32
N TYR A 120 -8.82 6.93 -6.65
CA TYR A 120 -8.27 6.76 -5.30
C TYR A 120 -6.76 6.48 -5.26
N ILE A 121 -6.09 6.23 -6.39
CA ILE A 121 -4.63 6.00 -6.46
C ILE A 121 -3.84 7.07 -5.68
N PRO A 122 -3.98 8.38 -6.00
CA PRO A 122 -3.20 9.42 -5.30
C PRO A 122 -3.49 9.44 -3.80
N LEU A 123 -4.72 9.10 -3.38
CA LEU A 123 -5.09 9.05 -1.98
C LEU A 123 -4.32 7.93 -1.25
N TYR A 124 -4.23 6.73 -1.83
CA TYR A 124 -3.45 5.62 -1.27
C TYR A 124 -1.96 5.95 -1.17
N ILE A 125 -1.40 6.62 -2.19
CA ILE A 125 0.01 7.03 -2.21
C ILE A 125 0.27 8.07 -1.10
N ILE A 126 -0.58 9.09 -0.99
CA ILE A 126 -0.43 10.16 0.01
C ILE A 126 -0.57 9.61 1.42
N ILE A 127 -1.61 8.80 1.68
CA ILE A 127 -1.81 8.16 2.98
C ILE A 127 -0.61 7.27 3.30
N GLY A 128 -0.23 6.41 2.36
CA GLY A 128 0.93 5.53 2.52
C GLY A 128 2.19 6.32 2.86
N ALA A 129 2.47 7.41 2.14
CA ALA A 129 3.64 8.25 2.41
C ALA A 129 3.60 8.93 3.77
N ILE A 130 2.45 9.47 4.20
CA ILE A 130 2.32 10.11 5.51
C ILE A 130 2.58 9.09 6.62
N PHE A 131 1.89 7.95 6.59
CA PHE A 131 2.01 6.94 7.64
C PHE A 131 3.35 6.19 7.60
N GLY A 132 3.91 5.98 6.40
CA GLY A 132 5.26 5.46 6.23
C GLY A 132 6.33 6.39 6.82
N SER A 133 6.19 7.70 6.64
CA SER A 133 7.10 8.68 7.24
C SER A 133 7.06 8.64 8.78
N ILE A 134 5.85 8.48 9.35
CA ILE A 134 5.64 8.31 10.79
C ILE A 134 6.33 7.02 11.27
N GLY A 135 6.19 5.92 10.55
CA GLY A 135 6.84 4.65 10.88
C GLY A 135 8.37 4.72 10.89
N GLY A 136 8.94 5.43 9.92
CA GLY A 136 10.40 5.65 9.86
C GLY A 136 10.92 6.42 11.06
N LEU A 137 10.26 7.54 11.42
CA LEU A 137 10.61 8.34 12.60
C LEU A 137 10.36 7.60 13.91
N LEU A 138 9.29 6.81 14.00
CA LEU A 138 8.97 6.06 15.21
C LEU A 138 10.08 5.05 15.52
N TYR A 139 10.61 4.39 14.47
CA TYR A 139 11.72 3.45 14.60
C TYR A 139 13.01 4.13 15.09
N GLU A 140 13.36 5.30 14.54
CA GLU A 140 14.52 6.10 15.00
C GLU A 140 14.42 6.40 16.50
N LYS A 141 13.28 6.95 16.95
CA LYS A 141 13.06 7.30 18.36
C LYS A 141 13.03 6.11 19.31
N LEU A 142 12.54 4.95 18.87
CA LEU A 142 12.53 3.72 19.67
C LEU A 142 13.87 2.99 19.65
N GLY A 143 14.64 3.08 18.57
CA GLY A 143 15.95 2.44 18.42
C GLY A 143 17.08 3.17 19.17
N ASN A 144 16.90 4.45 19.48
CA ASN A 144 17.84 5.28 20.25
C ASN A 144 17.70 5.18 21.79
N LYS A 145 17.07 4.11 22.30
CA LYS A 145 17.03 3.74 23.73
C LYS A 145 17.73 2.41 23.97
#